data_AF-A0A968KQP4-F1
#
_entry.id   AF-A0A968KQP4-F1
#
_cell.length_a   1.000
_cell.length_b   1.000
_cell.length_c   1.000
_cell.angle_alpha   90.00
_cell.angle_beta   90.00
_cell.angle_gamma   90.00
#
_symmetry.space_group_name_H-M   'P 1'
#
loop_
_entity.id
_entity.type
_entity.pdbx_description
1 polymer ?
#
loop_
_entity_poly.entity_id
_entity_poly.type
_entity_poly.pdbx_seq_one_letter_code
_entity_poly.pdbx_strand_id
1 'polypeptide(L)'
;MLAVRSRVKEGHAFAEALGGFPNIFPELYRATVAAGEQTGRLDAVLERLADYTENRHALLQSILQALVYPAVLTVVAIAVVSLLLGYVVPQVVGVFEDIGQELPVLTRALIAVSEFVGDFGLLSMGVVVLAAVAWRLVLRYEGVRERYHRALLSMPLVSRMVRGINAASFARTFSI
;
A
#
# COMPACT_ATOMS: atom_id res chain seq x y z
N MET A 1 1.45 -10.00 26.16
CA MET A 1 0.75 -9.36 27.30
C MET A 1 1.23 -9.87 28.66
N LEU A 2 1.28 -11.19 28.92
CA LEU A 2 1.74 -11.73 30.21
C LEU A 2 3.17 -11.31 30.60
N ALA A 3 4.09 -11.25 29.64
CA ALA A 3 5.47 -10.82 29.86
C ALA A 3 5.60 -9.33 30.28
N VAL A 4 4.79 -8.44 29.70
CA VAL A 4 4.78 -7.00 30.08
C VAL A 4 4.27 -6.84 31.50
N ARG A 5 3.18 -7.53 31.86
CA ARG A 5 2.62 -7.52 33.21
C ARG A 5 3.59 -8.08 34.26
N SER A 6 4.34 -9.13 33.93
CA SER A 6 5.35 -9.69 34.84
C SER A 6 6.42 -8.67 35.18
N ARG A 7 6.99 -8.01 34.15
CA ARG A 7 8.03 -6.99 34.33
C ARG A 7 7.58 -5.80 35.16
N VAL A 8 6.35 -5.32 34.97
CA VAL A 8 5.79 -4.24 35.81
C VAL A 8 5.63 -4.70 37.26
N LYS A 9 5.20 -5.95 37.49
CA LYS A 9 5.12 -6.53 38.84
C LYS A 9 6.49 -6.73 39.49
N GLU A 10 7.52 -6.96 38.70
CA GLU A 10 8.91 -7.06 39.13
C GLU A 10 9.53 -5.68 39.46
N GLY A 11 8.80 -4.58 39.20
CA GLY A 11 9.20 -3.21 39.54
C GLY A 11 9.79 -2.40 38.39
N HIS A 12 9.81 -2.95 37.16
CA HIS A 12 10.23 -2.20 35.99
C HIS A 12 9.21 -1.12 35.60
N ALA A 13 9.71 -0.01 35.07
CA ALA A 13 8.86 1.02 34.48
C ALA A 13 8.02 0.42 33.34
N PHE A 14 6.78 0.87 33.18
CA PHE A 14 5.88 0.38 32.14
C PHE A 14 6.47 0.63 30.74
N ALA A 15 7.09 1.79 30.51
CA ALA A 15 7.80 2.09 29.27
C ALA A 15 8.95 1.11 28.97
N GLU A 16 9.67 0.68 30.02
CA GLU A 16 10.77 -0.29 29.91
C GLU A 16 10.23 -1.70 29.59
N ALA A 17 9.12 -2.09 30.24
CA ALA A 17 8.45 -3.37 29.96
C ALA A 17 7.94 -3.46 28.51
N LEU A 18 7.44 -2.36 27.93
CA LEU A 18 7.07 -2.26 26.52
C LEU A 18 8.28 -2.36 25.58
N GLY A 19 9.47 -1.97 26.05
CA GLY A 19 10.74 -2.08 25.34
C GLY A 19 11.12 -3.50 24.93
N GLY A 20 10.56 -4.52 25.58
CA GLY A 20 10.74 -5.92 25.19
C GLY A 20 10.12 -6.29 23.82
N PHE A 21 9.28 -5.43 23.24
CA PHE A 21 8.57 -5.68 21.98
C PHE A 21 8.67 -4.50 20.99
N PRO A 22 9.87 -4.17 20.48
CA PRO A 22 10.09 -2.97 19.65
C PRO A 22 9.31 -2.98 18.32
N ASN A 23 8.97 -4.17 17.78
CA ASN A 23 8.17 -4.31 16.56
C ASN A 23 6.69 -3.97 16.76
N ILE A 24 6.20 -4.04 18.00
CA ILE A 24 4.80 -3.78 18.36
C ILE A 24 4.66 -2.38 18.94
N PHE A 25 5.64 -1.94 19.74
CA PHE A 25 5.68 -0.62 20.38
C PHE A 25 6.86 0.19 19.83
N PRO A 26 6.62 1.04 18.82
CA PRO A 26 7.64 1.93 18.27
C PRO A 26 8.26 2.82 19.34
N GLU A 27 9.46 3.32 19.07
CA GLU A 27 10.21 4.19 19.97
C GLU A 27 9.40 5.40 20.45
N LEU A 28 8.69 6.06 19.54
CA LEU A 28 7.81 7.19 19.87
C LEU A 28 6.71 6.81 20.88
N TYR A 29 6.13 5.61 20.75
CA TYR A 29 5.11 5.13 21.68
C TYR A 29 5.70 4.95 23.09
N ARG A 30 6.88 4.30 23.18
CA ARG A 30 7.57 4.07 24.46
C ARG A 30 8.05 5.36 25.11
N ALA A 31 8.58 6.31 24.33
CA ALA A 31 9.01 7.61 24.82
C ALA A 31 7.83 8.45 25.37
N THR A 32 6.67 8.38 24.71
CA THR A 32 5.46 9.08 25.18
C THR A 32 4.96 8.47 26.50
N VAL A 33 4.95 7.14 26.59
CA VAL A 33 4.61 6.42 27.85
C VAL A 33 5.60 6.77 28.97
N ALA A 34 6.90 6.82 28.68
CA ALA A 34 7.92 7.20 29.67
C ALA A 34 7.72 8.63 30.21
N ALA A 35 7.37 9.57 29.33
CA ALA A 35 7.03 10.94 29.73
C ALA A 35 5.76 10.99 30.59
N GLY A 36 4.76 10.16 30.26
CA GLY A 36 3.53 10.01 31.06
C GLY A 36 3.79 9.42 32.44
N GLU A 37 4.67 8.43 32.55
CA GLU A 37 5.09 7.86 33.84
C GLU A 37 5.85 8.87 34.70
N GLN A 38 6.82 9.60 34.13
CA GLN A 38 7.60 10.61 34.85
C GLN A 38 6.75 11.78 35.36
N THR A 39 5.71 12.16 34.61
CA THR A 39 4.82 13.27 34.98
C THR A 39 3.63 12.83 35.82
N GLY A 40 3.46 11.53 36.06
CA GLY A 40 2.30 10.96 36.77
C GLY A 40 0.98 11.08 36.00
N ARG A 41 1.03 11.35 34.70
CA ARG A 41 -0.14 11.55 33.81
C ARG A 41 -0.30 10.41 32.80
N LEU A 42 -0.03 9.20 33.26
CA LEU A 42 -0.07 8.00 32.41
C LEU A 42 -1.47 7.75 31.84
N ASP A 43 -2.50 8.06 32.61
CA ASP A 43 -3.91 8.01 32.22
C ASP A 43 -4.18 8.82 30.93
N ALA A 44 -3.88 10.12 30.96
CA ALA A 44 -4.13 11.02 29.84
C ALA A 44 -3.27 10.68 28.61
N VAL A 45 -2.04 10.19 28.84
CA VAL A 45 -1.16 9.76 27.76
C VAL A 45 -1.69 8.49 27.09
N LEU A 46 -2.14 7.51 27.86
CA LEU A 46 -2.69 6.27 27.33
C LEU A 46 -3.98 6.51 26.56
N GLU A 47 -4.85 7.39 27.05
CA GLU A 47 -6.07 7.79 26.36
C GLU A 47 -5.75 8.43 25.00
N ARG A 48 -4.80 9.38 24.97
CA ARG A 48 -4.37 10.00 23.71
C ARG A 48 -3.71 9.00 22.74
N LEU A 49 -2.97 8.02 23.25
CA LEU A 49 -2.38 6.95 22.44
C LEU A 49 -3.47 5.99 21.90
N ALA A 50 -4.53 5.75 22.67
CA ALA A 50 -5.69 4.98 22.23
C ALA A 50 -6.40 5.70 21.08
N ASP A 51 -6.75 6.99 21.24
CA ASP A 51 -7.36 7.81 20.21
C ASP A 51 -6.53 7.85 18.92
N TYR A 52 -5.21 8.04 19.07
CA TYR A 52 -4.30 8.02 17.91
C TYR A 52 -4.31 6.68 17.18
N THR A 53 -4.30 5.58 17.94
CA THR A 53 -4.28 4.22 17.38
C THR A 53 -5.61 3.90 16.70
N GLU A 54 -6.73 4.24 17.33
CA GLU A 54 -8.08 4.06 16.78
C GLU A 54 -8.26 4.85 15.48
N ASN A 55 -7.92 6.14 15.48
CA ASN A 55 -7.98 6.98 14.29
C ASN A 55 -7.11 6.43 13.16
N ARG A 56 -5.90 5.96 13.47
CA ARG A 56 -5.01 5.34 12.48
C ARG A 56 -5.62 4.04 11.92
N HIS A 57 -6.22 3.21 12.77
CA HIS A 57 -6.89 1.98 12.34
C HIS A 57 -8.09 2.28 11.46
N ALA A 58 -8.94 3.24 11.85
CA ALA A 58 -10.09 3.68 11.08
C ALA A 58 -9.69 4.18 9.69
N LEU A 59 -8.66 5.04 9.61
CA LEU A 59 -8.13 5.53 8.34
C LEU A 59 -7.62 4.40 7.43
N LEU A 60 -6.83 3.48 7.96
CA LEU A 60 -6.33 2.33 7.20
C LEU A 60 -7.49 1.44 6.72
N GLN A 61 -8.48 1.21 7.58
CA GLN A 61 -9.65 0.42 7.24
C GLN A 61 -10.49 1.09 6.16
N SER A 62 -10.72 2.41 6.22
CA SER A 62 -11.40 3.16 5.16
C SER A 62 -10.64 3.09 3.83
N ILE A 63 -9.31 3.20 3.85
CA ILE A 63 -8.48 3.05 2.64
C ILE A 63 -8.61 1.65 2.06
N LEU A 64 -8.54 0.62 2.91
CA LEU A 64 -8.69 -0.77 2.45
C LEU A 64 -10.08 -0.99 1.85
N GLN A 65 -11.14 -0.54 2.51
CA GLN A 65 -12.51 -0.65 2.00
C GLN A 65 -12.69 0.06 0.66
N ALA A 66 -12.12 1.26 0.50
CA ALA A 66 -12.17 1.99 -0.76
C ALA A 66 -11.43 1.27 -1.90
N LEU A 67 -10.39 0.47 -1.60
CA LEU A 67 -9.61 -0.29 -2.58
C LEU A 67 -10.22 -1.66 -2.93
N VAL A 68 -11.10 -2.21 -2.10
CA VAL A 68 -11.77 -3.49 -2.38
C VAL A 68 -12.55 -3.42 -3.68
N TYR A 69 -13.35 -2.37 -3.89
CA TYR A 69 -14.16 -2.23 -5.09
C TYR A 69 -13.33 -2.16 -6.38
N PRO A 70 -12.32 -1.27 -6.52
CA PRO A 70 -11.41 -1.27 -7.65
C PRO A 70 -10.68 -2.60 -7.86
N ALA A 71 -10.25 -3.27 -6.80
CA ALA A 71 -9.54 -4.55 -6.90
C ALA A 71 -10.42 -5.65 -7.49
N VAL A 72 -11.64 -5.81 -6.97
CA VAL A 72 -12.60 -6.82 -7.47
C VAL A 72 -12.97 -6.54 -8.92
N LEU A 73 -13.32 -5.30 -9.25
CA LEU A 73 -13.67 -4.90 -10.62
C LEU A 73 -12.52 -5.18 -11.59
N THR A 74 -11.29 -4.85 -11.21
CA THR A 74 -10.09 -5.07 -12.04
C THR A 74 -9.86 -6.56 -12.28
N VAL A 75 -9.98 -7.41 -11.25
CA VAL A 75 -9.85 -8.87 -11.37
C VAL A 75 -10.89 -9.43 -12.34
N VAL A 76 -12.16 -9.01 -12.19
CA VAL A 76 -13.25 -9.47 -13.06
C VAL A 76 -13.02 -9.01 -14.50
N ALA A 77 -12.63 -7.74 -14.71
CA ALA A 77 -12.34 -7.22 -16.04
C ALA A 77 -11.21 -7.99 -16.73
N ILE A 78 -10.10 -8.25 -16.01
CA ILE A 78 -8.99 -9.05 -16.52
C ILE A 78 -9.45 -10.48 -16.85
N ALA A 79 -10.25 -11.11 -15.98
CA ALA A 79 -10.76 -12.46 -16.22
C ALA A 79 -11.63 -12.53 -17.49
N VAL A 80 -12.55 -11.57 -17.67
CA VAL A 80 -13.42 -11.50 -18.86
C VAL A 80 -12.60 -11.25 -20.12
N VAL A 81 -11.68 -10.28 -20.10
CA VAL A 81 -10.80 -9.98 -21.24
C VAL A 81 -9.94 -11.19 -21.59
N SER A 82 -9.37 -11.87 -20.60
CA SER A 82 -8.55 -13.07 -20.83
C SER A 82 -9.37 -14.21 -21.44
N LEU A 83 -10.62 -14.38 -21.02
CA LEU A 83 -11.52 -15.39 -21.60
C LEU A 83 -11.90 -15.05 -23.04
N LEU A 84 -12.19 -13.78 -23.34
CA LEU A 84 -12.48 -13.32 -24.70
C LEU A 84 -11.27 -13.53 -25.62
N LEU A 85 -10.09 -13.12 -25.18
CA LEU A 85 -8.86 -13.22 -25.96
C LEU A 85 -8.39 -14.68 -26.11
N GLY A 86 -8.48 -15.48 -25.06
CA GLY A 86 -8.03 -16.88 -25.08
C GLY A 86 -8.95 -17.85 -25.83
N TYR A 87 -10.26 -17.60 -25.84
CA TYR A 87 -11.22 -18.56 -26.41
C TYR A 87 -12.05 -18.00 -27.57
N VAL A 88 -12.50 -16.75 -27.48
CA VAL A 88 -13.43 -16.16 -28.48
C VAL A 88 -12.69 -15.63 -29.70
N VAL A 89 -11.60 -14.88 -29.50
CA VAL A 89 -10.79 -14.36 -30.61
C VAL A 89 -10.27 -15.45 -31.57
N PRO A 90 -9.65 -16.56 -31.11
CA PRO A 90 -9.16 -17.59 -32.03
C PRO A 90 -10.27 -18.25 -32.85
N GLN A 91 -11.48 -18.41 -32.28
CA GLN A 91 -12.63 -18.92 -33.03
C GLN A 91 -13.03 -17.99 -34.18
N VAL A 92 -13.04 -16.69 -33.94
CA VAL A 92 -13.36 -15.70 -34.97
C VAL A 92 -12.29 -15.70 -36.06
N VAL A 93 -11.00 -15.77 -35.68
CA VAL A 93 -9.88 -15.81 -36.62
C VAL A 93 -9.90 -17.07 -37.49
N GLY A 94 -10.19 -18.25 -36.92
CA GLY A 94 -10.30 -19.49 -37.68
C GLY A 94 -11.33 -19.42 -38.81
N VAL A 95 -12.46 -18.72 -38.58
CA VAL A 95 -13.46 -18.48 -39.63
C VAL A 95 -12.94 -17.60 -40.76
N PHE A 96 -12.05 -16.64 -40.48
CA PHE A 96 -11.44 -15.79 -41.51
C PHE A 96 -10.37 -16.53 -42.33
N GLU A 97 -9.62 -17.46 -41.70
CA GLU A 97 -8.63 -18.30 -42.40
C GLU A 97 -9.29 -19.27 -43.39
N ASP A 98 -10.46 -19.83 -43.05
CA ASP A 98 -11.24 -20.70 -43.93
C ASP A 98 -11.73 -20.00 -45.22
N ILE A 99 -11.80 -18.66 -45.23
CA ILE A 99 -12.23 -17.84 -46.37
C ILE A 99 -11.06 -17.54 -47.34
N GLY A 100 -9.82 -17.94 -46.99
CA GLY A 100 -8.65 -17.84 -47.87
C GLY A 100 -8.10 -16.42 -48.07
N GLN A 101 -8.43 -15.49 -47.18
CA GLN A 101 -7.93 -14.11 -47.18
C GLN A 101 -6.79 -13.95 -46.16
N GLU A 102 -5.70 -13.29 -46.55
CA GLU A 102 -4.63 -12.95 -45.62
C GLU A 102 -5.16 -11.99 -44.54
N LEU A 103 -4.95 -12.34 -43.26
CA LEU A 103 -5.40 -11.54 -42.12
C LEU A 103 -4.84 -10.11 -42.19
N PRO A 104 -5.69 -9.06 -42.18
CA PRO A 104 -5.25 -7.67 -42.12
C PRO A 104 -4.26 -7.42 -40.97
N VAL A 105 -3.31 -6.50 -41.14
CA VAL A 105 -2.26 -6.22 -40.14
C VAL A 105 -2.85 -5.87 -38.76
N LEU A 106 -4.04 -5.25 -38.73
CA LEU A 106 -4.79 -4.95 -37.51
C LEU A 106 -5.27 -6.20 -36.75
N THR A 107 -5.75 -7.25 -37.44
CA THR A 107 -6.15 -8.49 -36.78
C THR A 107 -4.94 -9.28 -36.30
N ARG A 108 -3.82 -9.24 -37.03
CA ARG A 108 -2.55 -9.85 -36.60
C ARG A 108 -1.97 -9.18 -35.35
N ALA A 109 -2.05 -7.85 -35.26
CA ALA A 109 -1.69 -7.11 -34.05
C ALA A 109 -2.62 -7.42 -32.88
N LEU A 110 -3.92 -7.58 -33.13
CA LEU A 110 -4.90 -7.98 -32.11
C LEU A 110 -4.59 -9.39 -31.56
N ILE A 111 -4.24 -10.35 -32.43
CA ILE A 111 -3.85 -11.72 -32.04
C ILE A 111 -2.57 -11.70 -31.21
N ALA A 112 -1.56 -10.92 -31.59
CA ALA A 112 -0.33 -10.80 -30.81
C ALA A 112 -0.58 -10.24 -29.38
N VAL A 113 -1.49 -9.28 -29.24
CA VAL A 113 -1.94 -8.78 -27.92
C VAL A 113 -2.76 -9.85 -27.19
N SER A 114 -3.59 -10.60 -27.92
CA SER A 114 -4.42 -11.69 -27.41
C SER A 114 -3.59 -12.84 -26.83
N GLU A 115 -2.55 -13.28 -27.54
CA GLU A 115 -1.61 -14.31 -27.09
C GLU A 115 -0.77 -13.84 -25.90
N PHE A 116 -0.31 -12.58 -25.91
CA PHE A 116 0.37 -11.99 -24.75
C PHE A 116 -0.50 -12.00 -23.49
N VAL A 117 -1.80 -11.68 -23.62
CA VAL A 117 -2.75 -11.71 -22.49
C VAL A 117 -3.19 -13.15 -22.15
N GLY A 118 -3.30 -14.03 -23.14
CA GLY A 118 -3.66 -15.44 -22.96
C GLY A 118 -2.58 -16.23 -22.20
N ASP A 119 -1.31 -16.07 -22.58
CA ASP A 119 -0.18 -16.77 -21.96
C ASP A 119 0.28 -16.13 -20.65
N PHE A 120 0.11 -14.81 -20.49
CA PHE A 120 0.58 -14.07 -19.30
C PHE A 120 -0.56 -13.44 -18.47
N GLY A 121 -1.83 -13.83 -18.60
CA GLY A 121 -2.94 -13.22 -17.86
C GLY A 121 -2.77 -13.24 -16.33
N LEU A 122 -2.44 -14.40 -15.75
CA LEU A 122 -2.11 -14.53 -14.33
C LEU A 122 -0.74 -13.91 -13.98
N LEU A 123 0.22 -14.01 -14.90
CA LEU A 123 1.59 -13.53 -14.71
C LEU A 123 1.66 -12.01 -14.76
N SER A 124 0.79 -11.34 -15.53
CA SER A 124 0.66 -9.88 -15.60
C SER A 124 0.00 -9.31 -14.34
N MET A 125 -1.04 -9.95 -13.78
CA MET A 125 -1.48 -9.66 -12.42
C MET A 125 -0.35 -9.89 -11.41
N GLY A 126 0.38 -11.01 -11.55
CA GLY A 126 1.57 -11.31 -10.75
C GLY A 126 2.64 -10.24 -10.85
N VAL A 127 2.89 -9.68 -12.04
CA VAL A 127 3.88 -8.64 -12.34
C VAL A 127 3.41 -7.28 -11.84
N VAL A 128 2.12 -6.95 -11.93
CA VAL A 128 1.58 -5.71 -11.35
C VAL A 128 1.66 -5.78 -9.82
N VAL A 129 1.32 -6.92 -9.22
CA VAL A 129 1.46 -7.15 -7.78
C VAL A 129 2.93 -7.15 -7.38
N LEU A 130 3.80 -7.85 -8.11
CA LEU A 130 5.26 -7.86 -7.88
C LEU A 130 5.86 -6.48 -8.08
N ALA A 131 5.43 -5.70 -9.07
CA ALA A 131 5.88 -4.34 -9.30
C ALA A 131 5.40 -3.43 -8.17
N ALA A 132 4.16 -3.55 -7.71
CA ALA A 132 3.66 -2.79 -6.56
C ALA A 132 4.37 -3.17 -5.25
N VAL A 133 4.65 -4.45 -5.04
CA VAL A 133 5.40 -4.95 -3.88
C VAL A 133 6.86 -4.56 -3.96
N ALA A 134 7.52 -4.75 -5.10
CA ALA A 134 8.88 -4.33 -5.37
C ALA A 134 9.02 -2.82 -5.22
N TRP A 135 8.07 -2.03 -5.73
CA TRP A 135 8.02 -0.59 -5.53
C TRP A 135 7.93 -0.23 -4.03
N ARG A 136 7.06 -0.91 -3.27
CA ARG A 136 7.00 -0.74 -1.81
C ARG A 136 8.29 -1.16 -1.09
N LEU A 137 8.95 -2.23 -1.53
CA LEU A 137 10.21 -2.70 -0.95
C LEU A 137 11.39 -1.79 -1.32
N VAL A 138 11.44 -1.30 -2.55
CA VAL A 138 12.44 -0.37 -3.06
C VAL A 138 12.30 0.99 -2.36
N LEU A 139 11.09 1.41 -2.01
CA LEU A 139 10.84 2.60 -1.18
C LEU A 139 11.28 2.46 0.29
N ARG A 140 11.66 1.25 0.74
CA ARG A 140 12.34 1.08 2.05
C ARG A 140 13.83 1.41 1.99
N TYR A 141 14.47 1.39 0.82
CA TYR A 141 15.88 1.78 0.67
C TYR A 141 16.02 3.30 0.58
N GLU A 142 16.80 3.89 1.49
CA GLU A 142 16.91 5.34 1.70
C GLU A 142 17.29 6.12 0.42
N GLY A 143 18.19 5.58 -0.41
CA GLY A 143 18.62 6.22 -1.66
C GLY A 143 17.56 6.28 -2.77
N VAL A 144 16.63 5.32 -2.82
CA VAL A 144 15.54 5.33 -3.82
C VAL A 144 14.35 6.14 -3.33
N ARG A 145 14.11 6.15 -2.01
CA ARG A 145 13.10 6.99 -1.37
C ARG A 145 13.33 8.47 -1.69
N GLU A 146 14.58 8.95 -1.62
CA GLU A 146 14.91 10.34 -1.95
C GLU A 146 14.69 10.70 -3.42
N ARG A 147 15.10 9.84 -4.36
CA ARG A 147 14.87 10.06 -5.80
C ARG A 147 13.38 10.03 -6.12
N TYR A 148 12.63 9.15 -5.48
CA TYR A 148 11.18 9.08 -5.61
C TYR A 148 10.50 10.35 -5.11
N HIS A 149 10.86 10.83 -3.92
CA HIS A 149 10.33 12.09 -3.39
C HIS A 149 10.73 13.29 -4.25
N ARG A 150 11.94 13.31 -4.82
CA ARG A 150 12.37 14.35 -5.75
C ARG A 150 11.56 14.34 -7.05
N ALA A 151 11.29 13.17 -7.61
CA ALA A 151 10.42 13.01 -8.77
C ALA A 151 8.97 13.42 -8.46
N LEU A 152 8.44 13.01 -7.31
CA LEU A 152 7.09 13.37 -6.86
C LEU A 152 6.91 14.88 -6.68
N LEU A 153 7.97 15.57 -6.21
CA LEU A 153 8.01 17.02 -6.07
C LEU A 153 8.17 17.77 -7.41
N SER A 154 8.61 17.08 -8.46
CA SER A 154 8.69 17.66 -9.82
C SER A 154 7.37 17.60 -10.58
N MET A 155 6.40 16.80 -10.12
CA MET A 155 5.06 16.75 -10.74
C MET A 155 4.21 17.96 -10.29
N PRO A 156 3.69 18.77 -11.23
CA PRO A 156 3.09 20.08 -10.94
C PRO A 156 1.80 20.00 -10.11
N LEU A 157 1.02 18.92 -10.22
CA LEU A 157 -0.20 18.72 -9.43
C LEU A 157 0.07 18.19 -8.02
N VAL A 158 0.99 17.23 -7.89
CA VAL A 158 1.28 16.56 -6.61
C VAL A 158 2.14 17.44 -5.69
N SER A 159 3.02 18.29 -6.26
CA SER A 159 3.93 19.13 -5.49
C SER A 159 3.21 20.15 -4.59
N ARG A 160 2.08 20.72 -5.04
CA ARG A 160 1.31 21.71 -4.27
C ARG A 160 0.66 21.08 -3.04
N MET A 161 0.12 19.87 -3.19
CA MET A 161 -0.54 19.14 -2.11
C MET A 161 0.46 18.69 -1.04
N VAL A 162 1.60 18.15 -1.45
CA VAL A 162 2.67 17.70 -0.54
C VAL A 162 3.28 18.87 0.22
N ARG A 163 3.49 20.02 -0.44
CA ARG A 163 4.01 21.23 0.23
C ARG A 163 3.01 21.82 1.22
N GLY A 164 1.71 21.82 0.89
CA GLY A 164 0.66 22.31 1.79
C GLY A 164 0.53 21.49 3.07
N ILE A 165 0.55 20.16 2.97
CA ILE A 165 0.45 19.26 4.13
C ILE A 165 1.68 19.39 5.04
N ASN A 166 2.89 19.40 4.46
CA ASN A 166 4.11 19.54 5.26
C ASN A 166 4.21 20.91 5.94
N ALA A 167 3.83 22.00 5.26
CA ALA A 167 3.79 23.33 5.87
C ALA A 167 2.79 23.40 7.04
N ALA A 168 1.62 22.77 6.91
CA ALA A 168 0.64 22.70 7.98
C ALA A 168 1.13 21.84 9.18
N SER A 169 1.85 20.74 8.93
CA SER A 169 2.48 19.95 9.99
C SER A 169 3.58 20.73 10.71
N PHE A 170 4.46 21.45 9.98
CA PHE A 170 5.49 22.30 10.57
C PHE A 170 4.89 23.41 11.44
N ALA A 171 3.89 24.12 10.93
CA ALA A 171 3.19 25.15 11.70
C ALA A 171 2.56 24.57 12.98
N ARG A 172 2.04 23.35 12.94
CA ARG A 172 1.43 22.68 14.09
C ARG A 172 2.46 22.20 15.12
N THR A 173 3.66 21.80 14.69
CA THR A 173 4.74 21.41 15.59
C THR A 173 5.44 22.63 16.21
N PHE A 174 5.55 23.76 15.50
CA PHE A 174 6.13 25.00 16.00
C PHE A 174 5.14 25.89 16.78
N SER A 175 3.84 25.62 16.69
CA SER A 175 2.80 26.28 17.48
C SER A 175 2.61 25.62 18.87
N ILE A 176 3.38 24.59 19.19
CA ILE A 176 3.50 23.96 20.52
C ILE A 176 4.80 24.46 21.14
#